data_AF-A0A2T4WCE1-F1
#
_entry.id   AF-A0A2T4WCE1-F1
#
_cell.length_a   1.000
_cell.length_b   1.000
_cell.length_c   1.000
_cell.angle_alpha   90.00
_cell.angle_beta   90.00
_cell.angle_gamma   90.00
#
_symmetry.space_group_name_H-M   'P 1'
#
loop_
_entity.id
_entity.type
_entity.pdbx_description
1 polymer ?
#
loop_
_entity_poly.entity_id
_entity_poly.type
_entity_poly.pdbx_seq_one_letter_code
_entity_poly.pdbx_strand_id
1 'polypeptide(L)' 'DVQVFLVDMKRDFHTFNRIYAAYFKENQPCRTTIEINSLPTPIAIELKCIATVE' A
#
# COMPACT_ATOMS: atom_id res chain seq x y z
N ASP A 1 -10.81 1.55 -3.14
CA ASP A 1 -9.73 1.01 -3.99
C ASP A 1 -8.41 1.58 -3.52
N VAL A 2 -7.39 0.74 -3.37
CA VAL A 2 -6.06 1.16 -2.89
C VAL A 2 -4.99 0.62 -3.83
N GLN A 3 -4.22 1.53 -4.43
CA GLN A 3 -3.04 1.20 -5.20
C GLN A 3 -1.79 1.51 -4.38
N VAL A 4 -0.93 0.51 -4.20
CA VAL A 4 0.25 0.55 -3.34
C VAL A 4 1.51 0.44 -4.20
N PHE A 5 2.42 1.38 -4.01
CA PHE A 5 3.72 1.40 -4.66
C PHE A 5 4.81 1.14 -3.61
N LEU A 6 5.58 0.06 -3.77
CA LEU A 6 6.73 -0.27 -2.94
C LEU A 6 8.02 -0.09 -3.73
N VAL A 7 9.08 0.43 -3.09
CA VAL A 7 10.41 0.52 -3.72
C VAL A 7 11.21 -0.79 -3.60
N ASP A 8 10.98 -1.55 -2.53
CA ASP A 8 11.59 -2.87 -2.31
C ASP A 8 10.55 -3.85 -1.75
N MET A 9 9.94 -4.65 -2.63
CA MET A 9 8.91 -5.61 -2.26
C MET A 9 9.47 -6.71 -1.36
N LYS A 10 10.69 -7.18 -1.62
CA LYS A 10 11.30 -8.29 -0.85
C LYS A 10 11.51 -7.89 0.61
N ARG A 11 11.97 -6.66 0.84
CA ARG A 11 12.20 -6.12 2.18
C ARG A 11 10.89 -5.74 2.88
N ASP A 12 9.99 -5.04 2.19
CA ASP A 12 8.93 -4.28 2.85
C ASP A 12 7.56 -4.98 2.83
N PHE A 13 7.31 -5.94 1.93
CA PHE A 13 5.97 -6.49 1.71
C PHE A 13 5.34 -7.15 2.94
N HIS A 14 6.11 -7.95 3.69
CA HIS A 14 5.59 -8.62 4.89
C HIS A 14 5.22 -7.62 5.99
N THR A 15 6.06 -6.61 6.20
CA THR A 15 5.82 -5.54 7.17
C THR A 15 4.60 -4.72 6.77
N PHE A 16 4.53 -4.32 5.50
CA PHE A 16 3.38 -3.62 4.94
C PHE A 16 2.09 -4.43 5.13
N ASN A 17 2.08 -5.71 4.78
CA ASN A 17 0.87 -6.54 4.84
C ASN A 17 0.34 -6.69 6.28
N ARG A 18 1.24 -6.83 7.26
CA ARG A 18 0.87 -6.86 8.69
C ARG A 18 0.22 -5.54 9.13
N ILE A 19 0.79 -4.41 8.73
CA ILE A 19 0.25 -3.09 9.07
C ILE A 19 -1.08 -2.86 8.37
N TYR A 20 -1.17 -3.17 7.08
CA TYR A 20 -2.38 -3.03 6.28
C TYR A 20 -3.55 -3.79 6.91
N ALA A 21 -3.35 -5.04 7.34
CA ALA A 21 -4.35 -5.84 8.02
C ALA A 21 -4.78 -5.27 9.39
N ALA A 22 -3.90 -4.53 10.07
CA ALA A 22 -4.24 -3.89 11.33
C ALA A 22 -5.17 -2.67 11.15
N TYR A 23 -5.04 -1.96 10.02
CA TYR A 23 -5.87 -0.79 9.70
C TYR A 23 -7.17 -1.15 8.97
N PHE A 24 -7.11 -2.05 7.98
CA PHE A 24 -8.25 -2.44 7.14
C PHE A 24 -8.94 -3.72 7.63
N LYS A 25 -9.35 -3.74 8.90
CA LYS A 25 -9.98 -4.94 9.51
C LYS A 25 -11.38 -5.21 8.99
N GLU A 26 -12.20 -4.16 8.92
CA GLU A 26 -13.62 -4.27 8.56
C GLU A 26 -13.84 -3.92 7.10
N ASN A 27 -13.30 -2.77 6.68
CA ASN A 27 -13.33 -2.31 5.31
C ASN A 27 -12.09 -2.85 4.60
N GLN A 28 -12.24 -3.95 3.86
CA GLN A 28 -11.18 -4.60 3.08
C GLN A 28 -11.30 -4.15 1.61
N PRO A 29 -10.72 -2.99 1.23
CA PRO A 29 -10.89 -2.48 -0.11
C PRO A 29 -10.13 -3.36 -1.12
N CYS A 30 -10.60 -3.34 -2.38
CA CYS A 30 -9.80 -3.86 -3.49
C CYS A 30 -8.41 -3.22 -3.47
N ARG A 31 -7.37 -4.05 -3.63
CA ARG A 31 -5.96 -3.66 -3.50
C ARG A 31 -5.14 -4.17 -4.67
N THR A 32 -4.34 -3.28 -5.24
CA THR A 32 -3.23 -3.63 -6.15
C THR A 32 -1.90 -3.19 -5.52
N THR A 33 -0.91 -4.07 -5.47
CA THR A 33 0.43 -3.77 -4.94
C THR A 33 1.48 -4.10 -5.98
N ILE A 34 2.34 -3.14 -6.30
CA ILE A 34 3.40 -3.28 -7.28
C ILE A 34 4.73 -2.76 -6.73
N GLU A 35 5.83 -3.31 -7.25
CA GLU A 35 7.17 -2.78 -7.04
C GLU A 35 7.50 -1.76 -8.15
N ILE A 36 8.15 -0.67 -7.77
CA ILE A 36 8.65 0.36 -8.67
C ILE A 36 10.09 0.74 -8.31
N ASN A 37 10.83 1.31 -9.26
CA ASN A 37 12.25 1.62 -9.05
C ASN A 37 12.49 2.78 -8.07
N SER A 38 11.59 3.77 -8.01
CA SER A 38 11.77 4.99 -7.20
C SER A 38 10.49 5.79 -7.02
N LEU A 39 10.40 6.52 -5.90
CA LEU A 39 9.37 7.53 -5.61
C LEU A 39 9.97 8.96 -5.64
N PRO A 40 9.16 10.03 -5.68
CA PRO A 40 9.65 11.41 -5.76
C PRO A 40 10.53 11.86 -4.57
N THR A 41 10.41 11.17 -3.43
CA THR A 41 11.21 11.39 -2.22
C THR A 41 11.81 10.05 -1.77
N PRO A 42 12.83 10.01 -0.88
CA PRO A 42 13.46 8.76 -0.43
C PRO A 42 12.57 7.99 0.58
N ILE A 43 11.30 7.82 0.25
CA ILE A 43 10.31 7.04 1.00
C ILE A 43 10.22 5.61 0.42
N ALA A 44 9.87 4.65 1.28
CA ALA A 44 9.80 3.24 0.90
C ALA A 44 8.45 2.85 0.24
N ILE A 45 7.41 3.64 0.46
CA ILE A 45 6.04 3.30 0.11
C ILE A 45 5.19 4.54 -0.17
N GLU A 46 4.30 4.46 -1.16
CA GLU A 46 3.26 5.45 -1.44
C GLU A 46 1.91 4.75 -1.72
N LEU A 47 0.80 5.33 -1.25
CA LEU A 47 -0.55 4.81 -1.47
C LEU A 47 -1.41 5.84 -2.20
N LYS A 48 -2.05 5.42 -3.28
CA LYS A 48 -3.16 6.15 -3.92
C LYS A 48 -4.47 5.47 -3.55
N CYS A 49 -5.37 6.24 -2.93
CA CYS A 49 -6.64 5.71 -2.42
C CYS A 49 -7.83 6.38 -3.11
N ILE A 50 -8.86 5.60 -3.41
CA ILE A 50 -10.19 6.06 -3.81
C ILE A 50 -11.20 5.49 -2.83
N ALA A 51 -12.04 6.38 -2.28
CA ALA A 51 -13.11 6.04 -1.36
C ALA A 51 -14.42 6.67 -1.84
N THR A 52 -15.53 6.01 -1.49
CA THR A 52 -16.88 6.55 -1.63
C THR A 52 -17.31 7.15 -0.30
N VAL A 53 -18.06 8.24 -0.35
CA VAL A 53 -18.69 8.87 0.81
C VAL A 53 -20.20 8.85 0.57
N GLU A 54 -20.97 8.50 1.59
CA GLU A 54 -22.44 8.65 1.57
C GLU A 54 -22.84 10.09 1.89
#